data_AF-A0A6L3XQI8-F1
#
_entry.id   AF-A0A6L3XQI8-F1
#
_cell.length_a   1.000
_cell.length_b   1.000
_cell.length_c   1.000
_cell.angle_alpha   90.00
_cell.angle_beta   90.00
_cell.angle_gamma   90.00
#
_symmetry.space_group_name_H-M   'P 1'
#
loop_
_entity.id
_entity.type
_entity.pdbx_description
1 polymer ?
#
loop_
_entity_poly.entity_id
_entity_poly.type
_entity_poly.pdbx_seq_one_letter_code
_entity_poly.pdbx_strand_id
1 'polypeptide(L)'
;MSSLYQSMVAVIEQSITPLAAKLGQQKYVIAIRDGFTAALPFMIIGSFMLVFIFPPFSADTTNSFARGWLDFSETYREQLMLPFNLSMGVMTFFISVGIGASLGRQFNLDPGMSGLLAFMAFLLVAAPYADGKISTQYLSGQGIFTALITAIYSTRVYAWLKQNNVTIRLPKEVPTGVARSFEILIPVMVVIGTLHPLNLFIEAQTGRISRQANR
;
A
#
# COMPACT_ATOMS: atom_id res chain seq x y z
N MET A 1 -40.62 25.46 -12.09
CA MET A 1 -39.34 24.76 -11.80
C MET A 1 -39.31 23.53 -12.67
N SER A 2 -38.30 23.45 -13.55
CA SER A 2 -38.32 22.76 -14.85
C SER A 2 -38.35 21.23 -14.77
N SER A 3 -39.10 20.57 -15.66
CA SER A 3 -39.17 19.10 -15.75
C SER A 3 -37.80 18.43 -15.89
N LEU A 4 -36.81 19.15 -16.44
CA LEU A 4 -35.40 18.74 -16.48
C LEU A 4 -34.83 18.46 -15.08
N TYR A 5 -35.14 19.28 -14.07
CA TYR A 5 -34.69 19.05 -12.70
C TYR A 5 -35.26 17.75 -12.13
N GLN A 6 -36.56 17.50 -12.33
CA GLN A 6 -37.21 16.27 -11.86
C GLN A 6 -36.66 15.02 -12.57
N SER A 7 -36.44 15.10 -13.88
CA SER A 7 -35.81 14.00 -14.65
C SER A 7 -34.38 13.74 -14.22
N MET A 8 -33.59 14.77 -13.92
CA MET A 8 -32.22 14.60 -13.41
C MET A 8 -32.21 13.97 -12.02
N VAL A 9 -33.09 14.40 -11.11
CA VAL A 9 -33.24 13.79 -9.79
C VAL A 9 -33.67 12.33 -9.92
N ALA A 10 -34.62 12.01 -10.80
CA ALA A 10 -35.05 10.63 -11.04
C ALA A 10 -33.91 9.73 -11.56
N VAL A 11 -33.07 10.23 -12.48
CA VAL A 11 -31.88 9.50 -12.96
C VAL A 11 -30.88 9.27 -11.83
N ILE A 12 -30.67 10.27 -10.97
CA ILE A 12 -29.80 10.14 -9.80
C ILE A 12 -30.35 9.06 -8.86
N GLU A 13 -31.62 9.13 -8.47
CA GLU A 13 -32.22 8.22 -7.50
C GLU A 13 -32.40 6.79 -8.01
N GLN A 14 -32.81 6.62 -9.28
CA GLN A 14 -33.11 5.29 -9.83
C GLN A 14 -31.90 4.59 -10.43
N SER A 15 -30.89 5.32 -10.90
CA SER A 15 -29.73 4.72 -11.61
C SER A 15 -28.42 4.96 -10.88
N ILE A 16 -28.11 6.21 -10.54
CA ILE A 16 -26.78 6.56 -10.00
C ILE A 16 -26.63 6.09 -8.56
N THR A 17 -27.60 6.37 -7.69
CA THR A 17 -27.59 5.98 -6.27
C THR A 17 -27.46 4.45 -6.09
N PRO A 18 -28.27 3.60 -6.73
CA PRO A 18 -28.13 2.15 -6.56
C PRO A 18 -26.85 1.60 -7.19
N LEU A 19 -26.36 2.18 -8.30
CA LEU A 19 -25.08 1.79 -8.88
C LEU A 19 -23.91 2.13 -7.95
N ALA A 20 -23.90 3.35 -7.40
CA ALA A 20 -22.90 3.80 -6.42
C ALA A 20 -22.95 2.95 -5.15
N ALA A 21 -24.15 2.58 -4.67
CA ALA A 21 -24.30 1.68 -3.53
C ALA A 21 -23.72 0.30 -3.82
N LYS A 22 -24.01 -0.31 -4.98
CA LYS A 22 -23.45 -1.60 -5.38
C LYS A 22 -21.93 -1.58 -5.52
N LEU A 23 -21.38 -0.52 -6.12
CA LEU A 23 -19.93 -0.34 -6.25
C LEU A 23 -19.26 -0.12 -4.89
N GLY A 24 -19.86 0.71 -4.03
CA GLY A 24 -19.35 0.99 -2.69
C GLY A 24 -19.42 -0.22 -1.74
N GLN A 25 -20.32 -1.17 -2.00
CA GLN A 25 -20.43 -2.43 -1.25
C GLN A 25 -19.56 -3.56 -1.84
N GLN A 26 -18.86 -3.31 -2.96
CA GLN A 26 -18.01 -4.30 -3.59
C GLN A 26 -16.75 -4.55 -2.74
N LYS A 27 -16.45 -5.83 -2.50
CA LYS A 27 -15.39 -6.29 -1.58
C LYS A 27 -14.00 -5.64 -1.80
N TYR A 28 -13.53 -5.60 -3.05
CA TYR A 28 -12.25 -5.01 -3.42
C TYR A 28 -12.29 -3.47 -3.30
N VAL A 29 -13.39 -2.82 -3.64
CA VAL A 29 -13.55 -1.36 -3.47
C VAL A 29 -13.48 -0.99 -2.00
N ILE A 30 -14.18 -1.74 -1.14
CA ILE A 30 -14.09 -1.59 0.32
C ILE A 30 -12.64 -1.77 0.78
N ALA A 31 -11.95 -2.81 0.30
CA ALA A 31 -10.57 -3.06 0.72
C ALA A 31 -9.59 -1.97 0.29
N ILE A 32 -9.73 -1.45 -0.92
CA ILE A 32 -8.94 -0.31 -1.42
C ILE A 32 -9.17 0.89 -0.52
N ARG A 33 -10.44 1.27 -0.30
CA ARG A 33 -10.81 2.39 0.57
C ARG A 33 -10.22 2.22 1.98
N ASP A 34 -10.39 1.05 2.58
CA ASP A 34 -9.91 0.75 3.92
C ASP A 34 -8.37 0.81 4.00
N GLY A 35 -7.67 0.35 2.95
CA GLY A 35 -6.21 0.42 2.86
C GLY A 35 -5.68 1.85 2.79
N PHE A 36 -6.31 2.71 1.99
CA PHE A 36 -6.00 4.14 1.99
C PHE A 36 -6.30 4.79 3.34
N THR A 37 -7.44 4.43 3.96
CA THR A 37 -7.83 4.96 5.28
C THR A 37 -6.82 4.58 6.35
N ALA A 38 -6.28 3.36 6.31
CA ALA A 38 -5.24 2.91 7.23
C ALA A 38 -3.93 3.71 7.10
N ALA A 39 -3.63 4.25 5.92
CA ALA A 39 -2.43 5.03 5.66
C ALA A 39 -2.58 6.53 6.01
N LEU A 40 -3.80 7.05 6.10
CA LEU A 40 -4.08 8.49 6.33
C LEU A 40 -3.35 9.09 7.54
N PRO A 41 -3.35 8.46 8.74
CA PRO A 41 -2.71 9.07 9.92
C PRO A 41 -1.21 9.31 9.72
N PHE A 42 -0.53 8.36 9.07
CA PHE A 42 0.90 8.47 8.79
C PHE A 42 1.19 9.56 7.76
N MET A 43 0.38 9.64 6.70
CA MET A 43 0.52 10.66 5.65
C MET A 43 0.28 12.08 6.18
N ILE A 44 -0.71 12.24 7.07
CA ILE A 44 -1.03 13.54 7.69
C ILE A 44 0.15 14.03 8.53
N ILE A 45 0.69 13.17 9.41
CA ILE A 45 1.81 13.52 10.28
C ILE A 45 3.06 13.84 9.45
N GLY A 46 3.35 13.02 8.43
CA GLY A 46 4.46 13.25 7.50
C GLY A 46 4.39 14.60 6.80
N SER A 47 3.23 14.90 6.23
CA SER A 47 3.00 16.15 5.51
C SER A 47 3.03 17.36 6.44
N PHE A 48 2.54 17.23 7.67
CA PHE A 48 2.60 18.31 8.65
C PHE A 48 4.04 18.71 9.01
N MET A 49 4.99 17.77 8.99
CA MET A 49 6.41 18.09 9.19
C MET A 49 6.98 19.03 8.13
N LEU A 50 6.44 19.05 6.91
CA LEU A 50 6.88 20.01 5.88
C LEU A 50 6.65 21.45 6.29
N VAL A 51 5.60 21.75 7.07
CA VAL A 51 5.35 23.09 7.60
C VAL A 51 6.49 23.52 8.54
N PHE A 52 7.05 22.57 9.28
CA PHE A 52 8.15 22.83 10.20
C PHE A 52 9.50 22.93 9.48
N ILE A 53 9.70 22.11 8.45
CA ILE A 53 10.93 22.06 7.63
C ILE A 53 11.04 23.27 6.69
N PHE A 54 9.90 23.72 6.17
CA PHE A 54 9.78 24.85 5.25
C PHE A 54 8.90 25.93 5.87
N PRO A 55 9.41 26.64 6.90
CA PRO A 55 8.63 27.68 7.54
C PRO A 55 8.30 28.79 6.52
N PRO A 56 7.09 29.36 6.54
CA PRO A 56 6.61 30.30 5.54
C PRO A 56 7.12 31.74 5.78
N PHE A 57 8.44 31.89 5.89
CA PHE A 57 9.12 33.18 6.05
C PHE A 57 9.98 33.50 4.82
N SER A 58 10.11 34.78 4.50
CA SER A 58 11.03 35.22 3.46
C SER A 58 12.48 35.08 3.94
N ALA A 59 13.40 34.81 3.00
CA ALA A 59 14.83 34.73 3.29
C ALA A 59 15.38 36.04 3.91
N ASP A 60 14.78 37.18 3.54
CA ASP A 60 15.18 38.51 4.00
C ASP A 60 14.44 38.98 5.27
N THR A 61 13.66 38.09 5.92
CA THR A 61 12.86 38.46 7.11
C THR A 61 13.73 39.15 8.16
N THR A 62 13.26 40.23 8.77
CA THR A 62 14.03 40.95 9.82
C THR A 62 13.70 40.45 11.22
N ASN A 63 12.72 39.56 11.36
CA ASN A 63 12.33 38.97 12.62
C ASN A 63 13.36 37.91 13.07
N SER A 64 13.95 38.10 14.26
CA SER A 64 14.99 37.24 14.82
C SER A 64 14.54 35.80 15.03
N PHE A 65 13.28 35.57 15.42
CA PHE A 65 12.71 34.24 15.55
C PHE A 65 12.57 33.56 14.18
N ALA A 66 12.09 34.30 13.17
CA ALA A 66 11.93 33.77 11.82
C ALA A 66 13.27 33.40 11.18
N ARG A 67 14.32 34.21 11.38
CA ARG A 67 15.70 33.87 10.97
C ARG A 67 16.22 32.64 11.69
N GLY A 68 16.07 32.59 13.03
CA GLY A 68 16.54 31.45 13.81
C GLY A 68 15.88 30.13 13.41
N TRP A 69 14.59 30.15 13.07
CA TRP A 69 13.92 28.97 12.52
C TRP A 69 14.43 28.62 11.12
N LEU A 70 14.55 29.59 10.21
CA LEU A 70 15.09 29.35 8.87
C LEU A 70 16.48 28.70 8.93
N ASP A 71 17.40 29.25 9.72
CA ASP A 71 18.77 28.74 9.89
C ASP A 71 18.76 27.32 10.49
N PHE A 72 17.90 27.07 11.49
CA PHE A 72 17.72 25.74 12.07
C PHE A 72 17.22 24.73 11.05
N SER A 73 16.17 25.07 10.31
CA SER A 73 15.58 24.21 9.28
C SER A 73 16.53 23.97 8.11
N GLU A 74 17.39 24.93 7.76
CA GLU A 74 18.44 24.74 6.76
C GLU A 74 19.53 23.79 7.23
N THR A 75 20.03 23.99 8.45
CA THR A 75 21.12 23.20 9.02
C THR A 75 20.73 21.73 9.23
N TYR A 76 19.51 21.48 9.70
CA TYR A 76 19.04 20.13 10.06
C TYR A 76 18.06 19.53 9.05
N ARG A 77 17.96 20.12 7.85
CA ARG A 77 16.92 19.77 6.85
C ARG A 77 16.82 18.28 6.57
N GLU A 78 17.95 17.60 6.34
CA GLU A 78 17.95 16.17 6.03
C GLU A 78 17.38 15.31 7.16
N GLN A 79 17.71 15.66 8.40
CA GLN A 79 17.25 14.95 9.59
C GLN A 79 15.76 15.22 9.83
N LEU A 80 15.32 16.46 9.62
CA LEU A 80 13.92 16.85 9.75
C LEU A 80 13.04 16.27 8.64
N MET A 81 13.60 15.97 7.46
CA MET A 81 12.90 15.30 6.35
C MET A 81 12.67 13.80 6.59
N LEU A 82 13.35 13.18 7.56
CA LEU A 82 13.26 11.74 7.80
C LEU A 82 11.81 11.27 8.09
N PRO A 83 11.03 11.91 8.98
CA PRO A 83 9.63 11.54 9.21
C PRO A 83 8.76 11.66 7.95
N PHE A 84 8.98 12.68 7.10
CA PHE A 84 8.29 12.81 5.82
C PHE A 84 8.64 11.65 4.87
N ASN A 85 9.93 11.31 4.77
CA ASN A 85 10.39 10.22 3.92
C ASN A 85 9.89 8.84 4.41
N LEU A 86 9.82 8.61 5.72
CA LEU A 86 9.34 7.36 6.32
C LEU A 86 7.81 7.30 6.49
N SER A 87 7.08 8.32 6.02
CA SER A 87 5.63 8.31 5.93
C SER A 87 5.19 8.36 4.48
N MET A 88 5.33 9.52 3.83
CA MET A 88 4.95 9.75 2.43
C MET A 88 5.83 8.96 1.47
N GLY A 89 7.13 8.87 1.75
CA GLY A 89 8.09 8.13 0.91
C GLY A 89 7.91 6.61 0.96
N VAL A 90 7.16 6.08 1.93
CA VAL A 90 6.82 4.65 2.04
C VAL A 90 5.31 4.39 2.09
N MET A 91 4.48 5.32 1.62
CA MET A 91 3.02 5.20 1.77
C MET A 91 2.41 3.95 1.14
N THR A 92 3.02 3.42 0.07
CA THR A 92 2.59 2.19 -0.58
C THR A 92 2.68 0.98 0.34
N PHE A 93 3.63 0.95 1.28
CA PHE A 93 3.68 -0.08 2.32
C PHE A 93 2.40 -0.10 3.15
N PHE A 94 2.02 1.04 3.73
CA PHE A 94 0.83 1.14 4.57
C PHE A 94 -0.46 0.79 3.80
N ILE A 95 -0.56 1.28 2.57
CA ILE A 95 -1.72 1.01 1.69
C ILE A 95 -1.78 -0.48 1.34
N SER A 96 -0.68 -1.09 0.91
CA SER A 96 -0.62 -2.52 0.54
C SER A 96 -1.03 -3.42 1.70
N VAL A 97 -0.44 -3.21 2.88
CA VAL A 97 -0.79 -3.96 4.09
C VAL A 97 -2.25 -3.75 4.47
N GLY A 98 -2.74 -2.50 4.40
CA GLY A 98 -4.13 -2.17 4.71
C GLY A 98 -5.13 -2.84 3.77
N ILE A 99 -4.86 -2.87 2.46
CA ILE A 99 -5.69 -3.58 1.47
C ILE A 99 -5.71 -5.08 1.76
N GLY A 100 -4.53 -5.70 1.93
CA GLY A 100 -4.41 -7.12 2.22
C GLY A 100 -5.09 -7.52 3.54
N ALA A 101 -4.99 -6.67 4.56
CA ALA A 101 -5.65 -6.90 5.85
C ALA A 101 -7.18 -6.77 5.74
N SER A 102 -7.69 -5.79 5.00
CA SER A 102 -9.15 -5.66 4.77
C SER A 102 -9.69 -6.83 3.95
N LEU A 103 -9.03 -7.22 2.85
CA LEU A 103 -9.41 -8.41 2.08
C LEU A 103 -9.31 -9.69 2.91
N GLY A 104 -8.27 -9.83 3.72
CA GLY A 104 -8.09 -10.95 4.63
C GLY A 104 -9.29 -11.10 5.57
N ARG A 105 -9.74 -10.02 6.19
CA ARG A 105 -10.97 -10.02 7.02
C ARG A 105 -12.19 -10.46 6.21
N GLN A 106 -12.37 -9.93 5.01
CA GLN A 106 -13.51 -10.26 4.15
C GLN A 106 -13.51 -11.72 3.65
N PHE A 107 -12.36 -12.40 3.67
CA PHE A 107 -12.20 -13.82 3.34
C PHE A 107 -12.04 -14.72 4.57
N ASN A 108 -12.22 -14.22 5.79
CA ASN A 108 -12.00 -14.95 7.04
C ASN A 108 -10.57 -15.52 7.20
N LEU A 109 -9.59 -14.75 6.75
CA LEU A 109 -8.15 -15.00 6.91
C LEU A 109 -7.61 -14.18 8.09
N ASP A 110 -6.40 -14.53 8.55
CA ASP A 110 -5.70 -13.66 9.48
C ASP A 110 -5.32 -12.34 8.79
N PRO A 111 -5.78 -11.18 9.30
CA PRO A 111 -5.58 -9.89 8.61
C PRO A 111 -4.12 -9.44 8.61
N GLY A 112 -3.38 -9.70 9.69
CA GLY A 112 -1.98 -9.32 9.79
C GLY A 112 -1.14 -10.08 8.77
N MET A 113 -1.32 -11.39 8.74
CA MET A 113 -0.66 -12.28 7.78
C MET A 113 -1.03 -11.94 6.33
N SER A 114 -2.32 -11.68 6.06
CA SER A 114 -2.78 -11.29 4.71
C SER A 114 -2.20 -9.95 4.26
N GLY A 115 -2.11 -8.97 5.17
CA GLY A 115 -1.46 -7.68 4.91
C GLY A 115 0.03 -7.81 4.63
N LEU A 116 0.75 -8.60 5.43
CA LEU A 116 2.18 -8.85 5.21
C LEU A 116 2.45 -9.61 3.91
N LEU A 117 1.61 -10.59 3.56
CA LEU A 117 1.69 -11.29 2.27
C LEU A 117 1.42 -10.34 1.09
N ALA A 118 0.45 -9.43 1.21
CA ALA A 118 0.20 -8.38 0.22
C ALA A 118 1.42 -7.49 0.00
N PHE A 119 2.07 -7.06 1.08
CA PHE A 119 3.28 -6.24 0.97
C PHE A 119 4.46 -7.01 0.39
N MET A 120 4.65 -8.27 0.78
CA MET A 120 5.68 -9.15 0.25
C MET A 120 5.50 -9.39 -1.26
N ALA A 121 4.25 -9.62 -1.69
CA ALA A 121 3.89 -9.73 -3.11
C ALA A 121 4.20 -8.44 -3.89
N PHE A 122 3.95 -7.27 -3.29
CA PHE A 122 4.32 -5.99 -3.87
C PHE A 122 5.83 -5.85 -4.02
N LEU A 123 6.61 -6.13 -2.96
CA LEU A 123 8.07 -6.02 -3.00
C LEU A 123 8.67 -6.90 -4.09
N LEU A 124 8.17 -8.12 -4.24
CA LEU A 124 8.65 -9.06 -5.25
C LEU A 124 8.52 -8.55 -6.69
N VAL A 125 7.57 -7.66 -6.95
CA VAL A 125 7.27 -7.13 -8.30
C VAL A 125 7.84 -5.72 -8.49
N ALA A 126 7.79 -4.89 -7.46
CA ALA A 126 8.01 -3.45 -7.60
C ALA A 126 9.30 -2.94 -6.93
N ALA A 127 9.92 -3.72 -6.05
CA ALA A 127 11.07 -3.28 -5.27
C ALA A 127 12.36 -3.91 -5.82
N PRO A 128 13.04 -3.27 -6.80
CA PRO A 128 14.29 -3.78 -7.31
C PRO A 128 15.31 -3.82 -6.19
N TYR A 129 15.87 -5.01 -5.98
CA TYR A 129 16.95 -5.25 -5.04
C TYR A 129 18.27 -5.23 -5.81
N ALA A 130 19.11 -4.25 -5.51
CA ALA A 130 20.43 -4.09 -6.12
C ALA A 130 21.42 -3.64 -5.06
N ASP A 131 22.63 -4.19 -5.07
CA ASP A 131 23.74 -3.80 -4.19
C ASP A 131 23.39 -3.76 -2.70
N GLY A 132 22.59 -4.73 -2.23
CA GLY A 132 22.16 -4.79 -0.83
C GLY A 132 21.09 -3.76 -0.44
N LYS A 133 20.56 -3.00 -1.40
CA LYS A 133 19.60 -1.91 -1.17
C LYS A 133 18.28 -2.14 -1.91
N ILE A 134 17.20 -1.68 -1.29
CA ILE A 134 15.88 -1.58 -1.91
C ILE A 134 15.62 -0.11 -2.24
N SER A 135 15.27 0.18 -3.49
CA SER A 135 14.86 1.53 -3.88
C SER A 135 13.52 1.90 -3.22
N THR A 136 13.49 3.04 -2.53
CA THR A 136 12.27 3.60 -1.92
C THR A 136 11.36 4.29 -2.94
N GLN A 137 11.82 4.48 -4.18
CA GLN A 137 11.06 5.15 -5.24
C GLN A 137 9.66 4.54 -5.41
N TYR A 138 9.57 3.21 -5.47
CA TYR A 138 8.30 2.51 -5.63
C TYR A 138 7.53 2.32 -4.31
N LEU A 139 8.18 2.51 -3.16
CA LEU A 139 7.49 2.53 -1.86
C LEU A 139 6.68 3.82 -1.66
N SER A 140 6.98 4.87 -2.42
CA SER A 140 6.17 6.09 -2.51
C SER A 140 4.95 5.89 -3.43
N GLY A 141 4.27 6.97 -3.83
CA GLY A 141 3.05 6.90 -4.64
C GLY A 141 3.16 6.20 -5.98
N GLN A 142 4.36 6.08 -6.54
CA GLN A 142 4.58 5.40 -7.82
C GLN A 142 4.21 3.91 -7.78
N GLY A 143 4.34 3.24 -6.63
CA GLY A 143 4.05 1.81 -6.51
C GLY A 143 2.61 1.48 -6.13
N ILE A 144 1.75 2.46 -5.83
CA ILE A 144 0.39 2.22 -5.31
C ILE A 144 -0.42 1.31 -6.24
N PHE A 145 -0.36 1.54 -7.54
CA PHE A 145 -1.13 0.74 -8.50
C PHE A 145 -0.66 -0.72 -8.53
N THR A 146 0.66 -0.94 -8.52
CA THR A 146 1.25 -2.28 -8.44
C THR A 146 0.90 -2.96 -7.11
N ALA A 147 0.93 -2.21 -6.00
CA ALA A 147 0.53 -2.70 -4.68
C ALA A 147 -0.94 -3.12 -4.63
N LEU A 148 -1.83 -2.36 -5.27
CA LEU A 148 -3.26 -2.70 -5.36
C LEU A 148 -3.46 -4.05 -6.06
N ILE A 149 -2.83 -4.24 -7.22
CA ILE A 149 -2.94 -5.48 -8.00
C ILE A 149 -2.37 -6.67 -7.21
N THR A 150 -1.15 -6.52 -6.71
CA THR A 150 -0.45 -7.59 -5.98
C THR A 150 -1.13 -7.93 -4.65
N ALA A 151 -1.67 -6.96 -3.93
CA ALA A 151 -2.43 -7.19 -2.69
C ALA A 151 -3.73 -7.95 -2.95
N ILE A 152 -4.49 -7.57 -3.99
CA ILE A 152 -5.71 -8.30 -4.39
C ILE A 152 -5.34 -9.73 -4.79
N TYR A 153 -4.33 -9.88 -5.64
CA TYR A 153 -3.88 -11.17 -6.13
C TYR A 153 -3.45 -12.10 -5.00
N SER A 154 -2.50 -11.68 -4.16
CA SER A 154 -1.92 -12.53 -3.13
C SER A 154 -2.93 -12.92 -2.07
N THR A 155 -3.79 -11.99 -1.66
CA THR A 155 -4.87 -12.28 -0.69
C THR A 155 -5.91 -13.22 -1.29
N ARG A 156 -6.22 -13.09 -2.59
CA ARG A 156 -7.15 -14.00 -3.29
C ARG A 156 -6.58 -15.40 -3.43
N VAL A 157 -5.27 -15.54 -3.71
CA VAL A 157 -4.55 -16.81 -3.74
C VAL A 157 -4.59 -17.45 -2.36
N TYR A 158 -4.29 -16.71 -1.30
CA TYR A 158 -4.38 -17.22 0.06
C TYR A 158 -5.81 -17.69 0.39
N ALA A 159 -6.83 -16.88 0.10
CA ALA A 159 -8.22 -17.26 0.31
C ALA A 159 -8.60 -18.55 -0.44
N TRP A 160 -8.17 -18.68 -1.70
CA TRP A 160 -8.43 -19.85 -2.52
C TRP A 160 -7.76 -21.10 -1.96
N LEU A 161 -6.48 -21.03 -1.57
CA LEU A 161 -5.75 -22.17 -0.99
C LEU A 161 -6.40 -22.64 0.32
N LYS A 162 -6.80 -21.71 1.18
CA LYS A 162 -7.48 -22.03 2.44
C LYS A 162 -8.84 -22.69 2.22
N GLN A 163 -9.64 -22.20 1.27
CA GLN A 163 -10.94 -22.78 0.91
C GLN A 163 -10.81 -24.20 0.36
N ASN A 164 -9.72 -24.51 -0.33
CA ASN A 164 -9.42 -25.84 -0.85
C ASN A 164 -8.66 -26.74 0.14
N ASN A 165 -8.53 -26.34 1.41
CA ASN A 165 -7.80 -27.06 2.46
C ASN A 165 -6.30 -27.26 2.16
N VAL A 166 -5.70 -26.45 1.28
CA VAL A 166 -4.27 -26.49 0.93
C VAL A 166 -3.49 -25.58 1.89
N THR A 167 -3.54 -25.91 3.18
CA THR A 167 -2.87 -25.16 4.26
C THR A 167 -2.31 -26.14 5.29
N ILE A 168 -1.19 -25.79 5.91
CA ILE A 168 -0.63 -26.59 7.00
C ILE A 168 -1.48 -26.34 8.24
N ARG A 169 -2.15 -27.40 8.72
CA ARG A 169 -2.96 -27.35 9.94
C ARG A 169 -2.20 -27.96 11.09
N LEU A 170 -1.97 -27.16 12.13
CA LEU A 170 -1.41 -27.66 13.37
C LEU A 170 -2.51 -28.12 14.33
N PRO A 171 -2.22 -29.11 15.20
CA PRO A 171 -3.13 -29.54 16.25
C PRO A 171 -3.53 -28.41 17.21
N LYS A 172 -4.62 -28.59 17.96
CA LYS A 172 -5.19 -27.55 18.86
C LYS A 172 -4.27 -27.21 20.03
N GLU A 173 -3.31 -28.07 20.32
CA GLU A 173 -2.32 -27.95 21.38
C GLU A 173 -1.27 -26.86 21.07
N VAL A 174 -1.17 -26.42 19.81
CA VAL A 174 -0.20 -25.40 19.39
C VAL A 174 -0.77 -23.98 19.56
N PRO A 175 -0.02 -23.03 20.15
CA PRO A 175 -0.44 -21.64 20.26
C PRO A 175 -0.88 -21.03 18.91
N THR A 176 -1.96 -20.27 18.94
CA THR A 176 -2.63 -19.72 17.74
C THR A 176 -1.70 -18.88 16.85
N GLY A 177 -0.74 -18.16 17.43
CA GLY A 177 0.26 -17.39 16.68
C GLY A 177 1.18 -18.26 15.82
N VAL A 178 1.62 -19.40 16.35
CA VAL A 178 2.46 -20.36 15.63
C VAL A 178 1.64 -21.03 14.53
N ALA A 179 0.42 -21.47 14.83
CA ALA A 179 -0.48 -22.08 13.84
C ALA A 179 -0.72 -21.16 12.62
N ARG A 180 -0.96 -19.86 12.83
CA ARG A 180 -1.13 -18.89 11.75
C ARG A 180 0.11 -18.74 10.87
N SER A 181 1.30 -18.77 11.47
CA SER A 181 2.57 -18.65 10.75
C SER A 181 2.83 -19.86 9.85
N PHE A 182 2.39 -21.06 10.25
CA PHE A 182 2.48 -22.26 9.41
C PHE A 182 1.37 -22.30 8.34
N GLU A 183 0.17 -21.83 8.66
CA GLU A 183 -0.95 -21.79 7.72
C GLU A 183 -0.61 -20.99 6.45
N ILE A 184 0.14 -19.89 6.61
CA ILE A 184 0.50 -18.98 5.50
C ILE A 184 1.68 -19.49 4.64
N LEU A 185 2.45 -20.49 5.08
CA LEU A 185 3.67 -20.92 4.37
C LEU A 185 3.38 -21.36 2.93
N ILE A 186 2.35 -22.19 2.72
CA ILE A 186 1.97 -22.63 1.38
C ILE A 186 1.51 -21.45 0.52
N PRO A 187 0.59 -20.57 0.98
CA PRO A 187 0.26 -19.33 0.28
C PRO A 187 1.47 -18.49 -0.12
N VAL A 188 2.43 -18.29 0.78
CA VAL A 188 3.67 -17.55 0.49
C VAL A 188 4.45 -18.20 -0.65
N MET A 189 4.68 -19.52 -0.60
CA MET A 189 5.39 -20.25 -1.65
C MET A 189 4.69 -20.14 -3.00
N VAL A 190 3.36 -20.24 -3.04
CA VAL A 190 2.59 -20.13 -4.28
C VAL A 190 2.69 -18.72 -4.84
N VAL A 191 2.55 -17.68 -4.01
CA VAL A 191 2.66 -16.28 -4.45
C VAL A 191 4.05 -15.97 -5.01
N ILE A 192 5.11 -16.48 -4.37
CA ILE A 192 6.47 -16.37 -4.90
C ILE A 192 6.59 -17.11 -6.23
N GLY A 193 6.13 -18.36 -6.27
CA GLY A 193 6.19 -19.23 -7.44
C GLY A 193 5.43 -18.68 -8.65
N THR A 194 4.43 -17.82 -8.46
CA THR A 194 3.68 -17.19 -9.55
C THR A 194 4.18 -15.81 -9.92
N LEU A 195 4.46 -14.95 -8.94
CA LEU A 195 4.85 -13.55 -9.21
C LEU A 195 6.32 -13.42 -9.60
N HIS A 196 7.22 -14.25 -9.08
CA HIS A 196 8.63 -14.13 -9.41
C HIS A 196 8.91 -14.46 -10.89
N PRO A 197 8.41 -15.57 -11.47
CA PRO A 197 8.58 -15.84 -12.89
C PRO A 197 7.90 -14.78 -13.78
N LEU A 198 6.73 -14.29 -13.36
CA LEU A 198 6.05 -13.19 -14.06
C LEU A 198 6.92 -11.93 -14.09
N ASN A 199 7.55 -11.58 -12.96
CA ASN A 199 8.42 -10.42 -12.88
C ASN A 199 9.64 -10.59 -13.81
N LEU A 200 10.31 -11.75 -13.79
CA LEU A 200 11.43 -12.06 -14.69
C LEU A 200 11.02 -11.97 -16.17
N PHE A 201 9.83 -12.47 -16.52
CA PHE A 201 9.31 -12.37 -17.88
C PHE A 201 9.10 -10.91 -18.31
N ILE A 202 8.53 -10.08 -17.45
CA ILE A 202 8.34 -8.64 -17.71
C ILE A 202 9.70 -7.94 -17.86
N GLU A 203 10.67 -8.24 -17.01
CA GLU A 203 12.01 -7.67 -17.07
C GLU A 203 12.75 -8.06 -18.36
N ALA A 204 12.55 -9.30 -18.84
CA ALA A 204 13.11 -9.78 -20.10
C ALA A 204 12.53 -9.01 -21.31
N GLN A 205 11.22 -8.80 -21.34
CA GLN A 205 10.54 -8.07 -22.42
C GLN A 205 10.85 -6.56 -22.41
N THR A 206 11.07 -5.98 -21.23
CA THR A 206 11.37 -4.55 -21.07
C THR A 206 12.86 -4.21 -21.20
N GLY A 207 13.72 -5.21 -21.41
CA GLY A 207 15.17 -5.02 -21.52
C GLY A 207 15.84 -4.55 -20.22
N ARG A 208 15.19 -4.77 -19.07
CA ARG A 208 15.73 -4.38 -17.75
C ARG A 208 16.79 -5.35 -17.25
N ILE A 209 16.71 -6.63 -17.63
CA ILE A 209 17.71 -7.67 -17.29
C ILE A 209 19.10 -7.29 -17.82
N SER A 210 19.19 -6.77 -19.05
CA SER A 210 20.46 -6.37 -19.66
C SER A 210 21.06 -5.08 -19.09
N ARG A 211 20.26 -4.22 -18.45
CA ARG A 211 20.74 -3.00 -17.77
C ARG A 211 21.20 -3.26 -16.33
N GLN A 212 20.66 -4.27 -15.67
CA GLN A 212 21.12 -4.70 -14.34
C GLN A 212 22.42 -5.51 -14.40
N ALA A 213 22.64 -6.28 -15.47
CA ALA A 213 23.88 -7.04 -15.68
C ALA A 213 25.10 -6.19 -16.10
N ASN A 214 24.88 -4.90 -16.42
CA ASN A 214 25.91 -3.99 -16.94
C ASN A 214 26.17 -2.79 -15.99
N ARG A 215 25.79 -2.95 -14.72
CA ARG A 215 26.17 -2.10 -13.57
C ARG A 215 26.80 -2.99 -12.51
#